data_AF-A0A7T8HEK2-F1
#
_entry.id   AF-A0A7T8HEK2-F1
#
_cell.length_a   1.000
_cell.length_b   1.000
_cell.length_c   1.000
_cell.angle_alpha   90.00
_cell.angle_beta   90.00
_cell.angle_gamma   90.00
#
_symmetry.space_group_name_H-M   'P 1'
#
loop_
_entity.id
_entity.type
_entity.pdbx_description
1 polymer ?
#
loop_
_entity_poly.entity_id
_entity_poly.type
_entity_poly.pdbx_seq_one_letter_code
_entity_poly.pdbx_strand_id
1 'polypeptide(L)'
;PHSEDVPVPVFESFPDVTDDERATELLQCDGLHNHDDRDFEGTTSQPKQFNRGELNDLVRDLNLPKKSAELLASRLSEKNLLQSGTTISFYRTRDSEFVSFFSEKDGLVYCNDIVGLLDKLGISNYNPQEWRLFMDSSKYSLKVVLLHNGNKYGSIPVAHSTKLKETYETVKL
;
A
#
# COMPACT_ATOMS: atom_id res chain seq x y z
N PRO A 1 -17.79 11.20 35.00
CA PRO A 1 -17.71 12.47 35.76
C PRO A 1 -16.53 13.31 35.23
N HIS A 2 -16.84 14.34 34.45
CA HIS A 2 -15.85 15.31 33.99
C HIS A 2 -15.65 16.35 35.11
N SER A 3 -14.40 16.63 35.49
CA SER A 3 -14.06 17.59 36.55
C SER A 3 -14.30 19.02 36.07
N GLU A 4 -14.82 19.88 36.96
CA GLU A 4 -15.18 21.28 36.70
C GLU A 4 -13.96 22.23 36.57
N ASP A 5 -12.75 21.73 36.81
CA ASP A 5 -11.53 22.57 36.86
C ASP A 5 -10.82 22.74 35.50
N VAL A 6 -11.37 22.20 34.41
CA VAL A 6 -10.78 22.34 33.07
C VAL A 6 -11.62 23.33 32.24
N PRO A 7 -11.08 24.52 31.90
CA PRO A 7 -11.82 25.47 31.08
C PRO A 7 -12.07 24.88 29.69
N VAL A 8 -13.34 24.89 29.29
CA VAL A 8 -13.77 24.42 27.97
C VAL A 8 -13.41 25.48 26.93
N PRO A 9 -12.64 25.15 25.88
CA PRO A 9 -12.31 26.11 24.83
C PRO A 9 -13.58 26.54 24.08
N VAL A 10 -13.80 27.84 23.98
CA VAL A 10 -14.89 28.42 23.19
C VAL A 10 -14.35 28.82 21.83
N PHE A 11 -14.98 28.33 20.76
CA PHE A 11 -14.65 28.67 19.39
C PHE A 11 -15.27 30.04 19.05
N GLU A 12 -14.44 31.03 18.71
CA GLU A 12 -14.93 32.38 18.39
C GLU A 12 -15.10 32.60 16.87
N SER A 13 -14.10 32.29 16.04
CA SER A 13 -14.22 32.26 14.56
C SER A 13 -12.95 31.73 13.90
N PHE A 14 -13.02 31.46 12.58
CA PHE A 14 -11.83 31.22 11.76
C PHE A 14 -11.16 32.55 11.37
N PRO A 15 -9.82 32.60 11.25
CA PRO A 15 -9.13 33.77 10.74
C PRO A 15 -9.49 34.00 9.26
N ASP A 16 -9.68 35.27 8.91
CA ASP A 16 -10.00 35.70 7.55
C ASP A 16 -8.73 35.60 6.68
N VAL A 17 -8.73 34.70 5.71
CA VAL A 17 -7.62 34.50 4.78
C VAL A 17 -8.01 35.20 3.49
N THR A 18 -7.56 36.44 3.32
CA THR A 18 -7.66 37.14 2.03
C THR A 18 -6.59 36.57 1.09
N ASP A 19 -7.02 35.77 0.11
CA ASP A 19 -6.23 35.40 -1.08
C ASP A 19 -6.10 36.63 -1.98
N ASP A 20 -4.96 37.32 -1.91
CA ASP A 20 -4.63 38.32 -2.93
C ASP A 20 -3.12 38.40 -3.19
N GLU A 21 -2.59 37.47 -3.99
CA GLU A 21 -1.45 37.73 -4.86
C GLU A 21 -1.66 37.07 -6.24
N ARG A 22 -2.36 37.81 -7.11
CA ARG A 22 -2.16 37.94 -8.56
C ARG A 22 -1.87 36.66 -9.37
N ALA A 23 -2.95 36.07 -9.88
CA ALA A 23 -2.96 35.56 -11.24
C ALA A 23 -3.08 36.75 -12.22
N THR A 24 -2.19 36.83 -13.21
CA THR A 24 -2.41 37.29 -14.62
C THR A 24 -1.13 37.95 -15.13
N GLU A 25 -0.38 37.23 -15.97
CA GLU A 25 0.19 37.72 -17.23
C GLU A 25 0.87 36.56 -17.97
N LEU A 26 0.05 35.68 -18.55
CA LEU A 26 0.45 34.92 -19.73
C LEU A 26 -0.10 35.65 -20.95
N LEU A 27 0.78 35.81 -21.95
CA LEU A 27 0.54 36.20 -23.35
C LEU A 27 0.91 37.64 -23.74
N GLN A 28 2.20 37.88 -23.93
CA GLN A 28 2.66 38.63 -25.10
C GLN A 28 3.96 38.04 -25.65
N CYS A 29 3.81 37.30 -26.74
CA CYS A 29 4.89 36.77 -27.56
C CYS A 29 5.33 37.85 -28.55
N ASP A 30 6.44 38.54 -28.28
CA ASP A 30 7.38 38.94 -29.33
C ASP A 30 8.70 39.43 -28.75
N GLY A 31 9.82 39.05 -29.37
CA GLY A 31 11.13 39.67 -29.13
C GLY A 31 12.13 38.88 -28.30
N LEU A 32 12.86 37.98 -28.97
CA LEU A 32 14.25 37.57 -28.71
C LEU A 32 14.82 37.87 -27.30
N HIS A 33 14.75 36.88 -26.41
CA HIS A 33 15.73 36.78 -25.33
C HIS A 33 16.25 35.33 -25.32
N ASN A 34 17.46 35.15 -25.83
CA ASN A 34 18.25 33.95 -25.64
C ASN A 34 18.54 33.83 -24.14
N HIS A 35 17.62 33.24 -23.39
CA HIS A 35 17.94 32.69 -22.08
C HIS A 35 18.43 31.27 -22.32
N ASP A 36 19.74 31.11 -22.13
CA ASP A 36 20.46 29.85 -22.28
C ASP A 36 20.04 28.94 -21.11
N ASP A 37 18.87 28.31 -21.21
CA ASP A 37 18.36 27.30 -20.27
C ASP A 37 19.18 26.02 -20.43
N ARG A 38 20.43 26.06 -19.99
CA ARG A 38 21.37 24.92 -19.98
C ARG A 38 21.12 23.95 -18.82
N ASP A 39 20.03 24.11 -18.07
CA ASP A 39 19.71 23.22 -16.95
C ASP A 39 19.00 21.93 -17.37
N PHE A 40 18.63 21.80 -18.65
CA PHE A 40 18.29 20.50 -19.24
C PHE A 40 19.45 20.04 -20.11
N GLU A 41 20.51 19.53 -19.47
CA GLU A 41 21.39 18.57 -20.12
C GLU A 41 20.53 17.33 -20.45
N GLY A 42 19.87 17.38 -21.60
CA GLY A 42 19.25 16.23 -22.22
C GLY A 42 20.37 15.28 -22.62
N THR A 43 20.90 14.53 -21.65
CA THR A 43 21.72 13.36 -21.95
C THR A 43 20.86 12.51 -22.86
N THR A 44 21.32 12.30 -24.08
CA THR A 44 20.79 11.36 -25.09
C THR A 44 20.92 9.90 -24.63
N SER A 45 21.05 9.68 -23.32
CA SER A 45 21.10 8.39 -22.67
C SER A 45 19.77 7.69 -22.91
N GLN A 46 19.86 6.41 -23.27
CA GLN A 46 18.69 5.55 -23.36
C GLN A 46 17.83 5.69 -22.08
N PRO A 47 16.50 5.71 -22.21
CA PRO A 47 15.63 5.84 -21.06
C PRO A 47 15.93 4.72 -20.06
N LYS A 48 16.09 5.10 -18.78
CA LYS A 48 16.35 4.13 -17.72
C LYS A 48 15.15 3.19 -17.61
N GLN A 49 15.40 1.91 -17.82
CA GLN A 49 14.38 0.87 -17.73
C GLN A 49 14.19 0.42 -16.28
N PHE A 50 12.94 0.12 -15.92
CA PHE A 50 12.59 -0.53 -14.67
C PHE A 50 12.95 -2.01 -14.71
N ASN A 51 13.66 -2.47 -13.69
CA ASN A 51 13.76 -3.89 -13.37
C ASN A 51 12.49 -4.39 -12.64
N ARG A 52 12.38 -5.71 -12.41
CA ARG A 52 11.23 -6.30 -11.72
C ARG A 52 11.01 -5.74 -10.31
N GLY A 53 12.09 -5.56 -9.55
CA GLY A 53 12.07 -5.04 -8.19
C GLY A 53 11.56 -3.59 -8.16
N GLU A 54 12.16 -2.72 -8.97
CA GLU A 54 11.75 -1.32 -9.10
C GLU A 54 10.28 -1.18 -9.54
N LEU A 55 9.83 -2.04 -10.46
CA LEU A 55 8.43 -2.05 -10.87
C LEU A 55 7.50 -2.52 -9.73
N ASN A 56 7.92 -3.53 -8.96
CA ASN A 56 7.16 -4.00 -7.79
C ASN A 56 7.09 -2.94 -6.70
N ASP A 57 8.18 -2.22 -6.45
CA ASP A 57 8.21 -1.10 -5.51
C ASP A 57 7.29 0.02 -5.99
N LEU A 58 7.35 0.42 -7.26
CA LEU A 58 6.43 1.41 -7.83
C LEU A 58 4.97 1.00 -7.68
N VAL A 59 4.63 -0.26 -7.96
CA VAL A 59 3.28 -0.80 -7.79
C VAL A 59 2.83 -0.75 -6.32
N ARG A 60 3.74 -1.03 -5.38
CA ARG A 60 3.47 -0.98 -3.93
C ARG A 60 3.25 0.46 -3.48
N ASP A 61 4.11 1.37 -3.89
CA ASP A 61 4.09 2.77 -3.45
C ASP A 61 2.84 3.50 -4.00
N LEU A 62 2.42 3.15 -5.21
CA LEU A 62 1.15 3.61 -5.79
C LEU A 62 -0.09 2.84 -5.29
N ASN A 63 0.10 1.83 -4.43
CA ASN A 63 -0.95 0.98 -3.88
C ASN A 63 -1.90 0.40 -4.95
N LEU A 64 -1.33 -0.08 -6.07
CA LEU A 64 -2.14 -0.49 -7.23
C LEU A 64 -2.75 -1.89 -7.03
N PRO A 65 -4.05 -2.07 -7.34
CA PRO A 65 -4.64 -3.40 -7.41
C PRO A 65 -4.06 -4.18 -8.61
N LYS A 66 -4.15 -5.52 -8.58
CA LYS A 66 -3.56 -6.42 -9.58
C LYS A 66 -3.80 -5.99 -11.03
N LYS A 67 -5.04 -5.64 -11.37
CA LYS A 67 -5.43 -5.21 -12.72
C LYS A 67 -4.75 -3.90 -13.15
N SER A 68 -4.66 -2.92 -12.25
CA SER A 68 -4.02 -1.64 -12.53
C SER A 68 -2.50 -1.76 -12.57
N ALA A 69 -1.91 -2.61 -11.72
CA ALA A 69 -0.48 -2.93 -11.76
C ALA A 69 -0.08 -3.62 -13.07
N GLU A 70 -0.92 -4.55 -13.54
CA GLU A 70 -0.75 -5.18 -14.85
C GLU A 70 -0.84 -4.15 -15.99
N LEU A 71 -1.88 -3.30 -15.96
CA LEU A 71 -2.05 -2.26 -16.97
C LEU A 71 -0.85 -1.30 -16.99
N LEU A 72 -0.35 -0.88 -15.83
CA LEU A 72 0.85 -0.06 -15.71
C LEU A 72 2.06 -0.75 -16.37
N ALA A 73 2.29 -2.03 -16.04
CA ALA A 73 3.36 -2.81 -16.64
C ALA A 73 3.23 -2.90 -18.18
N SER A 74 2.01 -3.06 -18.70
CA SER A 74 1.75 -3.04 -20.15
C SER A 74 2.18 -1.71 -20.78
N ARG A 75 1.75 -0.58 -20.21
CA ARG A 75 2.06 0.76 -20.75
C ARG A 75 3.55 1.10 -20.66
N LEU A 76 4.24 0.64 -19.62
CA LEU A 76 5.69 0.80 -19.50
C LEU A 76 6.43 -0.07 -20.53
N SER A 77 5.93 -1.29 -20.79
CA SER A 77 6.49 -2.17 -21.82
C SER A 77 6.33 -1.57 -23.22
N GLU A 78 5.17 -1.01 -23.56
CA GLU A 78 4.91 -0.34 -24.83
C GLU A 78 5.87 0.83 -25.10
N LYS A 79 6.36 1.46 -24.04
CA LYS A 79 7.34 2.57 -24.10
C LYS A 79 8.81 2.11 -24.02
N ASN A 80 9.09 0.81 -24.06
CA ASN A 80 10.42 0.24 -23.87
C ASN A 80 11.07 0.62 -22.53
N LEU A 81 10.27 0.86 -21.50
CA LEU A 81 10.73 1.24 -20.16
C LEU A 81 10.89 0.05 -19.21
N LEU A 82 10.73 -1.19 -19.68
CA LEU A 82 10.91 -2.40 -18.88
C LEU A 82 12.09 -3.22 -19.39
N GLN A 83 12.89 -3.76 -18.48
CA GLN A 83 13.97 -4.68 -18.81
C GLN A 83 13.45 -6.01 -19.38
N SER A 84 14.25 -6.65 -20.25
CA SER A 84 14.01 -7.98 -20.79
C SER A 84 14.01 -9.03 -19.68
N GLY A 85 12.82 -9.43 -19.22
CA GLY A 85 12.62 -10.33 -18.07
C GLY A 85 11.42 -9.95 -17.20
N THR A 86 10.91 -8.72 -17.36
CA THR A 86 9.72 -8.25 -16.63
C THR A 86 8.43 -8.69 -17.35
N THR A 87 7.92 -9.86 -17.00
CA THR A 87 6.59 -10.35 -17.39
C THR A 87 5.45 -9.48 -16.83
N ILE A 88 4.61 -8.94 -17.72
CA ILE A 88 3.42 -8.14 -17.37
C ILE A 88 2.40 -8.96 -16.58
N SER A 89 2.12 -10.19 -17.03
CA SER A 89 1.09 -11.07 -16.44
C SER A 89 1.40 -11.55 -15.02
N PHE A 90 2.62 -11.30 -14.52
CA PHE A 90 3.03 -11.61 -13.15
C PHE A 90 2.05 -11.07 -12.10
N TYR A 91 1.50 -9.86 -12.30
CA TYR A 91 0.57 -9.25 -11.35
C TYR A 91 -0.78 -9.96 -11.25
N ARG A 92 -1.16 -10.78 -12.25
CA ARG A 92 -2.41 -11.57 -12.21
C ARG A 92 -2.34 -12.66 -11.15
N THR A 93 -1.18 -13.30 -11.01
CA THR A 93 -0.98 -14.51 -10.21
C THR A 93 0.07 -14.33 -9.11
N ARG A 94 0.42 -13.09 -8.76
CA ARG A 94 1.45 -12.79 -7.75
C ARG A 94 1.20 -13.44 -6.38
N ASP A 95 -0.04 -13.69 -6.03
CA ASP A 95 -0.46 -14.33 -4.78
C ASP A 95 -0.61 -15.85 -4.88
N SER A 96 -0.48 -16.44 -6.07
CA SER A 96 -0.73 -17.88 -6.30
C SER A 96 0.10 -18.80 -5.40
N GLU A 97 1.35 -18.44 -5.12
CA GLU A 97 2.23 -19.18 -4.22
C GLU A 97 1.78 -19.15 -2.75
N PHE A 98 0.92 -18.20 -2.38
CA PHE A 98 0.41 -18.06 -1.03
C PHE A 98 -0.97 -18.69 -0.84
N VAL A 99 -1.72 -18.92 -1.93
CA VAL A 99 -3.10 -19.43 -1.87
C VAL A 99 -3.18 -20.76 -1.12
N SER A 100 -2.16 -21.64 -1.24
CA SER A 100 -2.14 -22.94 -0.57
C SER A 100 -2.14 -22.85 0.96
N PHE A 101 -1.63 -21.77 1.54
CA PHE A 101 -1.58 -21.58 3.00
C PHE A 101 -2.92 -21.11 3.58
N PHE A 102 -3.94 -20.87 2.74
CA PHE A 102 -5.24 -20.38 3.19
C PHE A 102 -6.36 -21.36 2.84
N SER A 103 -7.35 -21.43 3.72
CA SER A 103 -8.59 -22.17 3.52
C SER A 103 -9.78 -21.28 3.82
N GLU A 104 -10.92 -21.57 3.21
CA GLU A 104 -12.17 -20.86 3.46
C GLU A 104 -13.18 -21.80 4.11
N LYS A 105 -13.79 -21.34 5.21
CA LYS A 105 -14.91 -22.01 5.87
C LYS A 105 -15.92 -20.97 6.34
N ASP A 106 -17.19 -21.15 5.98
CA ASP A 106 -18.30 -20.28 6.40
C ASP A 106 -18.08 -18.77 6.14
N GLY A 107 -17.35 -18.45 5.07
CA GLY A 107 -17.00 -17.07 4.70
C GLY A 107 -15.86 -16.45 5.52
N LEU A 108 -15.16 -17.23 6.34
CA LEU A 108 -13.87 -16.89 6.93
C LEU A 108 -12.77 -17.52 6.08
N VAL A 109 -11.87 -16.69 5.56
CA VAL A 109 -10.59 -17.16 5.01
C VAL A 109 -9.59 -17.12 6.15
N TYR A 110 -8.91 -18.24 6.41
CA TYR A 110 -7.92 -18.35 7.48
C TYR A 110 -6.69 -19.12 7.02
N CYS A 111 -5.54 -18.83 7.63
CA CYS A 111 -4.28 -19.49 7.38
C CYS A 111 -4.31 -20.88 8.01
N ASN A 112 -4.10 -21.91 7.19
CA ASN A 112 -4.09 -23.32 7.59
C ASN A 112 -2.68 -23.82 7.97
N ASP A 113 -1.63 -23.10 7.57
CA ASP A 113 -0.24 -23.42 7.86
C ASP A 113 0.57 -22.14 8.10
N ILE A 114 0.59 -21.71 9.36
CA ILE A 114 1.31 -20.50 9.80
C ILE A 114 2.82 -20.69 9.61
N VAL A 115 3.35 -21.88 9.91
CA VAL A 115 4.80 -22.13 9.85
C VAL A 115 5.29 -22.05 8.42
N GLY A 116 4.60 -22.72 7.49
CA GLY A 116 4.93 -22.68 6.07
C GLY A 116 4.76 -21.29 5.47
N LEU A 117 3.71 -20.55 5.86
CA LEU A 117 3.54 -19.16 5.43
C LEU A 117 4.71 -18.27 5.89
N LEU A 118 5.11 -18.38 7.15
CA LEU A 118 6.22 -17.59 7.71
C LEU A 118 7.56 -17.96 7.08
N ASP A 119 7.84 -19.24 6.88
CA ASP A 119 9.05 -19.69 6.20
C ASP A 119 9.09 -19.17 4.75
N LYS A 120 7.96 -19.22 4.04
CA LYS A 120 7.82 -18.66 2.68
C LYS A 120 8.07 -17.15 2.65
N LEU A 121 7.78 -16.44 3.73
CA LEU A 121 8.07 -15.00 3.91
C LEU A 121 9.51 -14.73 4.39
N GLY A 122 10.34 -15.77 4.56
CA GLY A 122 11.74 -15.66 5.00
C GLY A 122 11.92 -15.66 6.52
N ILE A 123 10.94 -16.16 7.28
CA ILE A 123 10.95 -16.24 8.74
C ILE A 123 11.01 -17.73 9.15
N SER A 124 12.22 -18.28 9.18
CA SER A 124 12.47 -19.72 9.34
C SER A 124 12.54 -20.23 10.79
N ASN A 125 12.49 -19.35 11.79
CA ASN A 125 12.58 -19.69 13.22
C ASN A 125 11.32 -19.23 13.98
N TYR A 126 10.15 -19.62 13.51
CA TYR A 126 8.90 -19.24 14.16
C TYR A 126 8.79 -19.81 15.58
N ASN A 127 8.69 -18.93 16.58
CA ASN A 127 8.39 -19.26 17.96
C ASN A 127 7.06 -18.61 18.37
N PRO A 128 5.97 -19.35 18.60
CA PRO A 128 4.67 -18.78 18.97
C PRO A 128 4.70 -17.80 20.16
N GLN A 129 5.64 -17.97 21.11
CA GLN A 129 5.77 -17.08 22.28
C GLN A 129 6.26 -15.68 21.94
N GLU A 130 6.87 -15.50 20.76
CA GLU A 130 7.35 -14.22 20.25
C GLU A 130 6.30 -13.49 19.42
N TRP A 131 5.11 -14.07 19.24
CA TRP A 131 4.05 -13.52 18.43
C TRP A 131 2.75 -13.42 19.23
N ARG A 132 1.90 -12.50 18.83
CA ARG A 132 0.54 -12.35 19.35
C ARG A 132 -0.44 -12.20 18.20
N LEU A 133 -1.62 -12.78 18.37
CA LEU A 133 -2.74 -12.55 17.47
C LEU A 133 -3.40 -11.22 17.83
N PHE A 134 -3.71 -10.43 16.82
CA PHE A 134 -4.50 -9.23 16.93
C PHE A 134 -5.73 -9.37 16.04
N MET A 135 -6.90 -9.24 16.66
CA MET A 135 -8.18 -9.26 15.97
C MET A 135 -8.73 -7.84 15.95
N ASP A 136 -9.09 -7.40 14.76
CA ASP A 136 -9.80 -6.16 14.52
C ASP A 136 -11.11 -6.50 13.82
N SER A 137 -12.21 -5.98 14.34
CA SER A 137 -13.51 -6.20 13.75
C SER A 137 -14.24 -4.89 13.54
N SER A 138 -15.00 -4.87 12.46
CA SER A 138 -15.96 -3.82 12.16
C SER A 138 -17.35 -4.43 12.05
N LYS A 139 -18.35 -3.58 11.83
CA LYS A 139 -19.72 -4.04 11.53
C LYS A 139 -19.78 -4.98 10.32
N TYR A 140 -18.84 -4.86 9.38
CA TYR A 140 -18.88 -5.51 8.08
C TYR A 140 -17.69 -6.44 7.81
N SER A 141 -16.75 -6.56 8.74
CA SER A 141 -15.57 -7.37 8.50
C SER A 141 -14.87 -7.79 9.79
N LEU A 142 -14.16 -8.89 9.70
CA LEU A 142 -13.23 -9.39 10.70
C LEU A 142 -11.86 -9.52 10.04
N LYS A 143 -10.82 -9.05 10.70
CA LYS A 143 -9.43 -9.19 10.29
C LYS A 143 -8.63 -9.74 11.46
N VAL A 144 -7.80 -10.73 11.19
CA VAL A 144 -6.88 -11.31 12.16
C VAL A 144 -5.48 -11.23 11.58
N VAL A 145 -4.58 -10.62 12.33
CA VAL A 145 -3.18 -10.45 11.96
C VAL A 145 -2.28 -11.01 13.06
N LEU A 146 -1.14 -11.57 12.65
CA LEU A 146 -0.07 -11.99 13.53
C LEU A 146 0.94 -10.85 13.68
N LEU A 147 1.25 -10.49 14.92
CA LEU A 147 2.18 -9.42 15.28
C LEU A 147 3.36 -9.99 16.06
N HIS A 148 4.58 -9.69 15.64
CA HIS A 148 5.77 -10.03 16.41
C HIS A 148 5.88 -9.11 17.63
N ASN A 149 6.10 -9.65 18.83
CA ASN A 149 6.09 -8.90 20.09
C ASN A 149 7.14 -7.77 20.12
N GLY A 150 8.29 -7.99 19.47
CA GLY A 150 9.34 -6.97 19.31
C GLY A 150 9.20 -6.08 18.07
N ASN A 151 8.07 -6.10 17.34
CA ASN A 151 7.84 -5.35 16.09
C ASN A 151 8.96 -5.49 15.03
N LYS A 152 9.66 -6.62 15.03
CA LYS A 152 10.77 -6.91 14.11
C LYS A 152 10.30 -7.10 12.67
N TYR A 153 9.07 -7.57 12.50
CA TYR A 153 8.43 -7.86 11.23
C TYR A 153 7.16 -7.03 11.08
N GLY A 154 6.75 -6.81 9.83
CA GLY A 154 5.42 -6.26 9.55
C GLY A 154 4.29 -7.16 10.06
N SER A 155 3.09 -6.61 10.18
CA SER A 155 1.91 -7.41 10.52
C SER A 155 1.58 -8.40 9.39
N ILE A 156 1.25 -9.64 9.76
CA ILE A 156 1.01 -10.71 8.80
C ILE A 156 -0.47 -11.09 8.86
N PRO A 157 -1.26 -10.84 7.80
CA PRO A 157 -2.66 -11.26 7.77
C PRO A 157 -2.78 -12.78 7.80
N VAL A 158 -3.54 -13.30 8.77
CA VAL A 158 -3.77 -14.73 8.95
C VAL A 158 -5.23 -15.12 8.86
N ALA A 159 -6.18 -14.19 9.03
CA ALA A 159 -7.57 -14.44 8.68
C ALA A 159 -8.32 -13.17 8.28
N HIS A 160 -9.37 -13.34 7.47
CA HIS A 160 -10.23 -12.26 7.02
C HIS A 160 -11.64 -12.77 6.71
N SER A 161 -12.65 -11.98 7.04
CA SER A 161 -14.02 -12.16 6.58
C SER A 161 -14.69 -10.81 6.31
N THR A 162 -15.55 -10.75 5.29
CA THR A 162 -16.48 -9.63 5.06
C THR A 162 -17.93 -9.97 5.44
N LYS A 163 -18.16 -11.19 5.94
CA LYS A 163 -19.50 -11.69 6.30
C LYS A 163 -19.65 -11.86 7.81
N LEU A 164 -18.54 -12.04 8.51
CA LEU A 164 -18.49 -12.19 9.95
C LEU A 164 -18.17 -10.86 10.63
N LYS A 165 -18.73 -10.70 11.82
CA LYS A 165 -18.41 -9.65 12.80
C LYS A 165 -17.97 -10.32 14.09
N GLU A 166 -17.24 -9.61 14.93
CA GLU A 166 -16.86 -10.14 16.25
C GLU A 166 -18.10 -10.31 17.13
N THR A 167 -18.51 -11.56 17.29
CA THR A 167 -19.44 -11.99 18.32
C THR A 167 -18.78 -13.10 19.12
N TYR A 168 -19.16 -13.25 20.39
CA TYR A 168 -18.63 -14.32 21.25
C TYR A 168 -18.72 -15.70 20.59
N GLU A 169 -19.83 -16.00 19.91
CA GLU A 169 -20.03 -17.26 19.20
C GLU A 169 -19.12 -17.43 17.97
N THR A 170 -18.72 -16.33 17.32
CA THR A 170 -17.83 -16.36 16.15
C THR A 170 -16.37 -16.54 16.55
N VAL A 171 -15.96 -16.02 17.71
CA VAL A 171 -14.57 -16.07 18.20
C VAL A 171 -14.25 -17.39 18.92
N LYS A 172 -15.27 -18.14 19.35
CA LYS A 172 -15.10 -19.40 20.10
C LYS A 172 -14.77 -20.61 19.20
N LEU A 173 -14.66 -20.41 17.89
CA LEU A 173 -14.33 -21.44 16.90
C LEU A 173 -12.96 -22.08 17.13
#